data_AF-A0A8B6CB87-F1
#
_entry.id   AF-A0A8B6CB87-F1
#
_cell.length_a   1.000
_cell.length_b   1.000
_cell.length_c   1.000
_cell.angle_alpha   90.00
_cell.angle_beta   90.00
_cell.angle_gamma   90.00
#
_symmetry.space_group_name_H-M   'P 1'
#
loop_
_entity.id
_entity.type
_entity.pdbx_description
1 polymer ?
#
loop_
_entity_poly.entity_id
_entity_poly.type
_entity_poly.pdbx_seq_one_letter_code
_entity_poly.pdbx_strand_id
1 'polypeptide(L)'
;MAEVRTPREGALDSTAILTISSLARQQADNLNTDFVRFEPIEFAEKLVAFIQRENNAPSDSQSRISPDGWKNLGAAGQKLFSKNPPFHFMAGSFDRDVKERPQRNPNVKKITDKETIDKETIPKKMQSFDGSGGKNEATTAEVERVLDILQKLYKQTDENPICFFEFVLNPESFGQTIENIFYTSFLIKDGLAKTTLDEDNLPLIEPVENNEGERNKQQSKTRNHQTILSITPAEWKELIRVYQIEEPLIPTRDHTKPPAKKPLIESKTQNNTTPRIKGKK
;
A
#
# COMPACT_ATOMS: atom_id res chain seq x y z
N MET A 1 -36.43 9.22 -50.26
CA MET A 1 -35.06 9.63 -50.62
C MET A 1 -34.91 11.07 -50.19
N ALA A 2 -33.98 11.38 -49.27
CA ALA A 2 -33.83 12.74 -48.74
C ALA A 2 -33.25 13.65 -49.82
N GLU A 3 -33.98 14.72 -50.16
CA GLU A 3 -33.60 15.71 -51.16
C GLU A 3 -32.46 16.58 -50.61
N VAL A 4 -31.30 16.55 -51.29
CA VAL A 4 -30.10 17.28 -50.87
C VAL A 4 -30.29 18.75 -51.23
N ARG A 5 -30.45 19.61 -50.22
CA ARG A 5 -30.80 21.03 -50.39
C ARG A 5 -29.68 21.87 -51.03
N THR A 6 -28.41 21.50 -50.86
CA THR A 6 -27.26 22.22 -51.47
C THR A 6 -26.14 21.25 -51.88
N PRO A 7 -26.29 20.53 -53.02
CA PRO A 7 -25.31 19.54 -53.46
C PRO A 7 -23.93 20.14 -53.77
N ARG A 8 -23.89 21.43 -54.12
CA ARG A 8 -22.64 22.16 -54.42
C ARG A 8 -21.82 22.45 -53.17
N GLU A 9 -22.47 22.76 -52.04
CA GLU A 9 -21.80 23.01 -50.76
C GLU A 9 -21.28 21.69 -50.18
N GLY A 10 -22.08 20.63 -50.21
CA GLY A 10 -21.64 19.30 -49.78
C GLY A 10 -20.45 18.76 -50.59
N ALA A 11 -20.37 19.07 -51.89
CA ALA A 11 -19.21 18.74 -52.71
C ALA A 11 -17.96 19.53 -52.28
N LEU A 12 -18.09 20.82 -51.97
CA LEU A 12 -16.98 21.65 -51.48
C LEU A 12 -16.48 21.15 -50.11
N ASP A 13 -17.38 20.82 -49.19
CA ASP A 13 -17.03 20.27 -47.88
C ASP A 13 -16.33 18.91 -48.01
N SER A 14 -16.80 18.06 -48.92
CA SER A 14 -16.15 16.77 -49.21
C SER A 14 -14.73 16.98 -49.75
N THR A 15 -14.53 17.96 -50.64
CA THR A 15 -13.18 18.32 -51.11
C THR A 15 -12.31 18.87 -49.98
N ALA A 16 -12.85 19.69 -49.10
CA ALA A 16 -12.12 20.22 -47.94
C ALA A 16 -11.67 19.09 -47.01
N ILE A 17 -12.56 18.17 -46.65
CA ILE A 17 -12.24 17.01 -45.80
C ILE A 17 -11.17 16.12 -46.45
N LEU A 18 -11.24 15.91 -47.77
CA LEU A 18 -10.24 15.15 -48.51
C LEU A 18 -8.86 15.83 -48.46
N THR A 19 -8.80 17.16 -48.64
CA THR A 19 -7.55 17.92 -48.53
C THR A 19 -6.98 17.93 -47.11
N ILE A 20 -7.83 18.01 -46.09
CA ILE A 20 -7.41 17.93 -44.69
C ILE A 20 -6.86 16.54 -44.39
N SER A 21 -7.53 15.49 -44.87
CA SER A 21 -7.11 14.10 -44.64
C SER A 21 -5.80 13.77 -45.33
N SER A 22 -5.59 14.26 -46.56
CA SER A 22 -4.31 14.08 -47.27
C SER A 22 -3.18 14.83 -46.59
N LEU A 23 -3.42 16.06 -46.11
CA LEU A 23 -2.45 16.84 -45.35
C LEU A 23 -2.12 16.18 -44.00
N ALA A 24 -3.12 15.66 -43.30
CA ALA A 24 -2.93 14.93 -42.04
C ALA A 24 -2.11 13.66 -42.25
N ARG A 25 -2.34 12.92 -43.34
CA ARG A 25 -1.53 11.76 -43.72
C ARG A 25 -0.09 12.15 -44.03
N GLN A 26 0.12 13.21 -44.82
CA GLN A 26 1.47 13.69 -45.11
C GLN A 26 2.21 14.16 -43.85
N GLN A 27 1.51 14.81 -42.92
CA GLN A 27 2.05 15.17 -41.61
C GLN A 27 2.38 13.92 -40.77
N ALA A 28 1.50 12.91 -40.75
CA ALA A 28 1.74 11.66 -40.03
C ALA A 28 2.93 10.87 -40.61
N ASP A 29 3.09 10.85 -41.93
CA ASP A 29 4.23 10.21 -42.60
C ASP A 29 5.53 11.02 -42.37
N ASN A 30 5.45 12.35 -42.29
CA ASN A 30 6.58 13.23 -41.95
C ASN A 30 6.96 13.20 -40.46
N LEU A 31 6.01 12.82 -39.59
CA LEU A 31 6.30 12.53 -38.21
C LEU A 31 7.10 11.23 -38.20
N ASN A 32 8.43 11.37 -38.22
CA ASN A 32 9.34 10.26 -38.07
C ASN A 32 9.11 9.64 -36.68
N THR A 33 8.20 8.67 -36.60
CA THR A 33 7.92 7.86 -35.40
C THR A 33 9.03 6.85 -35.14
N ASP A 34 10.18 7.02 -35.76
CA ASP A 34 11.45 6.56 -35.21
C ASP A 34 11.73 7.39 -33.94
N PHE A 35 10.93 7.14 -32.91
CA PHE A 35 11.44 7.16 -31.54
C PHE A 35 12.76 6.42 -31.63
N VAL A 36 13.88 7.14 -31.44
CA VAL A 36 15.25 6.61 -31.41
C VAL A 36 15.19 5.17 -30.92
N ARG A 37 15.20 4.21 -31.86
CA ARG A 37 15.10 2.81 -31.50
C ARG A 37 16.35 2.57 -30.71
N PHE A 38 16.19 2.32 -29.41
CA PHE A 38 17.34 2.16 -28.54
C PHE A 38 18.08 0.91 -29.00
N GLU A 39 19.19 1.10 -29.72
CA GLU A 39 20.07 0.05 -30.16
C GLU A 39 21.11 -0.18 -29.04
N PRO A 40 21.00 -1.27 -28.24
CA PRO A 40 21.80 -1.43 -27.03
C PRO A 40 23.31 -1.51 -27.32
N ILE A 41 23.67 -2.05 -28.50
CA ILE A 41 25.05 -2.23 -28.92
C ILE A 41 25.67 -0.87 -29.27
N GLU A 42 24.99 -0.06 -30.08
CA GLU A 42 25.44 1.28 -30.45
C GLU A 42 25.54 2.18 -29.21
N PHE A 43 24.59 2.07 -28.29
CA PHE A 43 24.65 2.77 -27.00
C PHE A 43 25.88 2.33 -26.19
N ALA A 44 26.14 1.03 -26.07
CA ALA A 44 27.29 0.51 -25.32
C ALA A 44 28.63 0.96 -25.92
N GLU A 45 28.76 0.98 -27.25
CA GLU A 45 29.96 1.46 -27.94
C GLU A 45 30.18 2.96 -27.70
N LYS A 46 29.13 3.77 -27.83
CA LYS A 46 29.19 5.21 -27.53
C LYS A 46 29.50 5.47 -26.05
N LEU A 47 28.97 4.65 -25.15
CA LEU A 47 29.23 4.74 -23.72
C LEU A 47 30.70 4.45 -23.40
N VAL A 48 31.28 3.40 -23.99
CA VAL A 48 32.70 3.07 -23.83
C VAL A 48 33.58 4.19 -24.39
N ALA A 49 33.25 4.74 -25.56
CA ALA A 49 33.97 5.88 -26.15
C ALA A 49 33.89 7.14 -25.26
N PHE A 50 32.73 7.40 -24.65
CA PHE A 50 32.56 8.50 -23.69
C PHE A 50 33.42 8.32 -22.43
N ILE A 51 33.48 7.10 -21.90
CA ILE A 51 34.24 6.76 -20.69
C ILE A 51 35.76 6.82 -20.92
N GLN A 52 36.22 6.47 -22.11
CA GLN A 52 37.66 6.41 -22.45
C GLN A 52 38.24 7.77 -22.89
N ARG A 53 37.40 8.76 -23.22
CA ARG A 53 37.81 10.07 -23.77
C ARG A 53 38.79 10.86 -22.88
N GLU A 54 38.80 10.63 -21.58
CA GLU A 54 39.66 11.38 -20.63
C GLU A 54 40.91 10.62 -20.18
N ASN A 55 41.06 9.33 -20.51
CA ASN A 55 42.17 8.51 -20.01
C ASN A 55 43.18 8.20 -21.12
N ASN A 56 44.28 8.97 -21.18
CA ASN A 56 45.46 8.68 -22.02
C ASN A 56 46.34 7.55 -21.42
N ALA A 57 45.75 6.52 -20.80
CA ALA A 57 46.50 5.42 -20.20
C ALA A 57 46.66 4.26 -21.21
N PRO A 58 47.86 3.68 -21.37
CA PRO A 58 48.06 2.54 -22.25
C PRO A 58 47.28 1.32 -21.71
N SER A 59 46.47 0.75 -22.59
CA SER A 59 45.51 -0.32 -22.30
C SER A 59 46.21 -1.65 -22.02
N ASP A 60 46.38 -2.02 -20.75
CA ASP A 60 46.70 -3.40 -20.37
C ASP A 60 45.44 -4.28 -20.42
N SER A 61 45.26 -4.88 -21.61
CA SER A 61 44.89 -6.27 -21.84
C SER A 61 44.03 -7.00 -20.78
N GLN A 62 42.74 -6.67 -20.68
CA GLN A 62 41.60 -7.61 -20.55
C GLN A 62 40.28 -6.90 -20.20
N SER A 63 40.35 -5.72 -19.58
CA SER A 63 39.15 -4.94 -19.22
C SER A 63 38.92 -3.81 -20.21
N ARG A 64 37.79 -3.83 -20.93
CA ARG A 64 37.38 -2.78 -21.88
C ARG A 64 37.15 -1.40 -21.21
N ILE A 65 37.03 -1.35 -19.88
CA ILE A 65 36.78 -0.13 -19.11
C ILE A 65 37.77 -0.07 -17.93
N SER A 66 38.51 1.04 -17.81
CA SER A 66 39.40 1.32 -16.68
C SER A 66 38.59 1.60 -15.40
N PRO A 67 39.10 1.26 -14.19
CA PRO A 67 38.47 1.64 -12.92
C PRO A 67 38.17 3.14 -12.78
N ASP A 68 39.01 4.01 -13.35
CA ASP A 68 38.78 5.46 -13.35
C ASP A 68 37.69 5.88 -14.34
N GLY A 69 37.49 5.11 -15.40
CA GLY A 69 36.39 5.31 -16.35
C GLY A 69 35.01 5.17 -15.69
N TRP A 70 34.87 4.24 -14.74
CA TRP A 70 33.63 4.10 -13.97
C TRP A 70 33.33 5.31 -13.06
N LYS A 71 34.36 5.99 -12.55
CA LYS A 71 34.20 7.22 -11.76
C LYS A 71 33.67 8.36 -12.63
N ASN A 72 34.22 8.49 -13.85
CA ASN A 72 33.80 9.54 -14.79
C ASN A 72 32.37 9.32 -15.28
N LEU A 73 31.99 8.06 -15.55
CA LEU A 73 30.60 7.70 -15.84
C LEU A 73 29.67 8.08 -14.68
N GLY A 74 30.06 7.75 -13.45
CA GLY A 74 29.31 8.09 -12.25
C GLY A 74 29.12 9.61 -12.08
N ALA A 75 30.17 10.39 -12.31
CA ALA A 75 30.12 11.85 -12.23
C ALA A 75 29.20 12.48 -13.30
N ALA A 76 29.24 11.96 -14.53
CA ALA A 76 28.34 12.40 -15.60
C ALA A 76 26.88 12.04 -15.31
N GLY A 77 26.64 10.83 -14.78
CA GLY A 77 25.32 10.32 -14.45
C GLY A 77 24.70 10.94 -13.19
N GLN A 78 25.52 11.45 -12.26
CA GLN A 78 25.07 11.97 -10.96
C GLN A 78 23.98 13.05 -11.10
N LYS A 79 24.02 13.87 -12.16
CA LYS A 79 23.04 14.94 -12.41
C LYS A 79 21.64 14.42 -12.76
N LEU A 80 21.55 13.20 -13.28
CA LEU A 80 20.28 12.54 -13.63
C LEU A 80 19.62 11.90 -12.40
N PHE A 81 20.40 11.66 -11.33
CA PHE A 81 19.90 11.13 -10.08
C PHE A 81 19.64 12.27 -9.10
N SER A 82 18.36 12.58 -8.88
CA SER A 82 17.96 13.42 -7.75
C SER A 82 18.15 12.61 -6.47
N LYS A 83 19.35 12.68 -5.89
CA LYS A 83 19.63 11.99 -4.63
C LYS A 83 18.85 12.69 -3.53
N ASN A 84 17.90 11.98 -2.93
CA ASN A 84 17.22 12.47 -1.73
C ASN A 84 18.26 12.76 -0.63
N PRO A 85 18.06 13.80 0.19
CA PRO A 85 18.87 14.01 1.37
C PRO A 85 18.92 12.70 2.17
N PRO A 86 20.11 12.22 2.57
CA PRO A 86 20.17 11.07 3.45
C PRO A 86 19.38 11.39 4.71
N PHE A 87 18.32 10.63 4.96
CA PHE A 87 17.57 10.76 6.19
C PHE A 87 18.49 10.33 7.33
N HIS A 88 18.89 11.28 8.16
CA HIS A 88 19.58 10.98 9.39
C HIS A 88 18.51 10.53 10.37
N PHE A 89 18.58 9.29 10.86
CA PHE A 89 17.79 8.92 12.02
C PHE A 89 18.15 9.90 13.13
N MET A 90 17.15 10.53 13.76
CA MET A 90 17.34 11.34 14.97
C MET A 90 17.75 10.44 16.15
N ALA A 91 18.95 9.87 16.06
CA ALA A 91 19.65 9.23 17.16
C ALA A 91 20.90 10.06 17.50
N GLY A 92 20.76 11.38 17.50
CA GLY A 92 21.69 12.30 18.15
C GLY A 92 21.41 12.45 19.65
N SER A 93 21.11 11.33 20.34
CA SER A 93 20.99 11.31 21.82
C SER A 93 21.38 9.97 22.47
N PHE A 94 21.91 9.02 21.71
CA PHE A 94 22.55 7.84 22.29
C PHE A 94 23.93 7.74 21.68
N ASP A 95 24.96 7.97 22.49
CA ASP A 95 26.32 7.61 22.15
C ASP A 95 26.31 6.14 21.74
N ARG A 96 26.48 5.92 20.43
CA ARG A 96 26.77 4.59 19.94
C ARG A 96 28.24 4.38 20.26
N ASP A 97 28.51 3.69 21.36
CA ASP A 97 29.79 3.01 21.51
C ASP A 97 30.01 2.24 20.22
N VAL A 98 31.11 2.54 19.54
CA VAL A 98 31.51 1.84 18.33
C VAL A 98 31.62 0.37 18.70
N LYS A 99 30.61 -0.43 18.35
CA LYS A 99 30.72 -1.88 18.46
C LYS A 99 31.87 -2.28 17.55
N GLU A 100 33.02 -2.55 18.16
CA GLU A 100 34.16 -3.13 17.47
C GLU A 100 33.65 -4.38 16.76
N ARG A 101 33.72 -4.37 15.43
CA ARG A 101 33.41 -5.56 14.65
C ARG A 101 34.43 -6.61 15.11
N PRO A 102 34.02 -7.76 15.66
CA PRO A 102 34.99 -8.75 16.09
C PRO A 102 35.81 -9.14 14.87
N GLN A 103 37.11 -8.84 14.93
CA GLN A 103 38.05 -9.27 13.92
C GLN A 103 38.01 -10.80 13.91
N ARG A 104 37.56 -11.38 12.79
CA ARG A 104 37.63 -12.82 12.60
C ARG A 104 39.10 -13.20 12.56
N ASN A 105 39.60 -13.76 13.66
CA ASN A 105 40.92 -14.35 13.72
C ASN A 105 41.02 -15.44 12.63
N PRO A 106 41.94 -15.33 11.66
CA PRO A 106 42.06 -16.31 10.57
C PRO A 106 42.66 -17.65 11.01
N ASN A 107 42.87 -17.88 12.32
CA ASN A 107 43.66 -18.99 12.85
C ASN A 107 42.90 -19.96 13.78
N VAL A 108 41.62 -20.22 13.55
CA VAL A 108 41.01 -21.45 14.09
C VAL A 108 41.03 -22.51 12.99
N LYS A 109 42.17 -23.22 12.91
CA LYS A 109 42.32 -24.40 12.07
C LYS A 109 41.43 -25.51 12.61
N LYS A 110 40.67 -26.11 11.69
CA LYS A 110 39.95 -27.38 11.73
C LYS A 110 40.54 -28.40 12.73
N ILE A 111 39.69 -28.90 13.63
CA ILE A 111 39.71 -30.31 13.99
C ILE A 111 38.45 -30.91 13.38
N THR A 112 38.71 -31.82 12.45
CA THR A 112 37.79 -32.70 11.74
C THR A 112 37.02 -33.58 12.71
N ASP A 113 35.70 -33.63 12.56
CA ASP A 113 34.99 -34.90 12.46
C ASP A 113 34.02 -34.83 11.28
N LYS A 114 34.25 -35.74 10.34
CA LYS A 114 33.39 -36.03 9.21
C LYS A 114 32.23 -36.84 9.75
N GLU A 115 31.00 -36.38 9.52
CA GLU A 115 29.92 -37.18 8.93
C GLU A 115 28.66 -36.31 8.77
N THR A 116 27.96 -36.51 7.66
CA THR A 116 26.73 -35.85 7.19
C THR A 116 26.90 -34.51 6.45
N ILE A 117 27.39 -34.63 5.21
CA ILE A 117 27.04 -33.74 4.11
C ILE A 117 25.54 -33.97 3.77
N ASP A 118 24.89 -32.93 3.26
CA ASP A 118 23.49 -32.85 2.79
C ASP A 118 22.44 -32.36 3.79
N LYS A 119 22.56 -31.10 4.21
CA LYS A 119 21.39 -30.20 4.29
C LYS A 119 21.75 -28.85 3.70
N GLU A 120 21.22 -28.57 2.52
CA GLU A 120 21.13 -27.22 1.97
C GLU A 120 20.73 -26.23 3.05
N THR A 121 21.44 -25.11 3.10
CA THR A 121 21.12 -24.01 4.01
C THR A 121 19.86 -23.31 3.51
N ILE A 122 18.70 -23.85 3.87
CA ILE A 122 17.46 -23.09 3.87
C ILE A 122 17.68 -21.93 4.86
N PRO A 123 17.42 -20.67 4.48
CA PRO A 123 17.54 -19.57 5.41
C PRO A 123 16.65 -19.85 6.62
N LYS A 124 17.28 -19.97 7.78
CA LYS A 124 16.60 -20.15 9.06
C LYS A 124 15.68 -18.95 9.22
N LYS A 125 14.37 -19.17 8.97
CA LYS A 125 13.32 -18.19 9.22
C LYS A 125 13.56 -17.66 10.62
N MET A 126 13.85 -16.35 10.71
CA MET A 126 13.85 -15.63 11.98
C MET A 126 12.62 -16.12 12.73
N GLN A 127 12.82 -16.63 13.95
CA GLN A 127 11.71 -16.93 14.84
C GLN A 127 10.84 -15.68 14.84
N SER A 128 9.64 -15.84 14.29
CA SER A 128 8.59 -14.85 14.38
C SER A 128 8.52 -14.44 15.83
N PHE A 129 8.74 -13.15 16.08
CA PHE A 129 8.26 -12.53 17.30
C PHE A 129 6.78 -12.89 17.40
N ASP A 130 6.46 -13.84 18.28
CA ASP A 130 5.11 -14.37 18.51
C ASP A 130 4.28 -13.36 19.32
N GLY A 131 4.12 -12.19 18.73
CA GLY A 131 3.26 -11.11 19.19
C GLY A 131 2.34 -10.60 18.08
N SER A 132 2.29 -11.28 16.93
CA SER A 132 1.49 -10.88 15.75
C SER A 132 0.33 -11.81 15.44
N GLY A 133 0.20 -12.98 16.10
CA GLY A 133 -0.96 -13.87 15.94
C GLY A 133 -2.24 -13.28 16.56
N GLY A 134 -2.14 -12.75 17.78
CA GLY A 134 -3.29 -12.14 18.47
C GLY A 134 -3.64 -10.71 18.03
N LYS A 135 -2.69 -9.98 17.43
CA LYS A 135 -2.94 -8.59 16.97
C LYS A 135 -3.83 -8.53 15.73
N ASN A 136 -3.68 -9.48 14.81
CA ASN A 136 -4.51 -9.54 13.62
C ASN A 136 -5.97 -9.85 13.99
N GLU A 137 -6.19 -10.81 14.88
CA GLU A 137 -7.53 -11.15 15.40
C GLU A 137 -8.14 -9.99 16.22
N ALA A 138 -7.33 -9.29 17.01
CA ALA A 138 -7.78 -8.10 17.74
C ALA A 138 -8.15 -6.96 16.78
N THR A 139 -7.40 -6.78 15.69
CA THR A 139 -7.70 -5.75 14.68
C THR A 139 -9.00 -6.07 13.95
N THR A 140 -9.22 -7.34 13.56
CA THR A 140 -10.47 -7.75 12.90
C THR A 140 -11.67 -7.60 13.82
N ALA A 141 -11.53 -7.93 15.11
CA ALA A 141 -12.59 -7.77 16.09
C ALA A 141 -12.97 -6.28 16.28
N GLU A 142 -11.99 -5.37 16.27
CA GLU A 142 -12.26 -3.93 16.35
C GLU A 142 -12.92 -3.39 15.08
N VAL A 143 -12.53 -3.87 13.90
CA VAL A 143 -13.19 -3.49 12.64
C VAL A 143 -14.66 -3.92 12.65
N GLU A 144 -14.95 -5.15 13.07
CA GLU A 144 -16.32 -5.65 13.24
C GLU A 144 -17.11 -4.80 14.26
N ARG A 145 -16.49 -4.46 15.40
CA ARG A 145 -17.10 -3.59 16.42
C ARG A 145 -17.46 -2.22 15.87
N VAL A 146 -16.57 -1.60 15.09
CA VAL A 146 -16.82 -0.28 14.49
C VAL A 146 -17.92 -0.36 13.44
N LEU A 147 -18.00 -1.45 12.66
CA LEU A 147 -19.10 -1.68 11.73
C LEU A 147 -20.45 -1.79 12.45
N ASP A 148 -20.50 -2.55 13.55
CA ASP A 148 -21.73 -2.69 14.36
C ASP A 148 -22.21 -1.35 14.90
N ILE A 149 -21.28 -0.48 15.33
CA ILE A 149 -21.60 0.87 15.81
C ILE A 149 -22.14 1.71 14.65
N LEU A 150 -21.46 1.71 13.50
CA LEU A 150 -21.89 2.46 12.31
C LEU A 150 -23.31 2.05 11.88
N GLN A 151 -23.59 0.74 11.82
CA GLN A 151 -24.91 0.23 11.46
C GLN A 151 -25.99 0.59 12.47
N LYS A 152 -25.69 0.58 13.77
CA LYS A 152 -26.63 0.97 14.82
C LYS A 152 -26.97 2.45 14.73
N LEU A 153 -25.95 3.31 14.58
CA LEU A 153 -26.15 4.75 14.46
C LEU A 153 -26.94 5.08 13.19
N TYR A 154 -26.58 4.48 12.05
CA TYR A 154 -27.30 4.69 10.79
C TYR A 154 -28.80 4.35 10.90
N LYS A 155 -29.14 3.27 11.60
CA LYS A 155 -30.55 2.89 11.88
C LYS A 155 -31.25 3.83 12.87
N GLN A 156 -30.51 4.43 13.80
CA GLN A 156 -31.06 5.39 14.76
C GLN A 156 -31.34 6.75 14.11
N THR A 157 -30.59 7.11 13.07
CA THR A 157 -30.75 8.37 12.34
C THR A 157 -31.65 8.24 11.12
N ASP A 158 -32.62 7.31 11.11
CA ASP A 158 -33.53 7.06 9.99
C ASP A 158 -32.83 6.85 8.64
N GLU A 159 -31.74 6.07 8.63
CA GLU A 159 -30.94 5.77 7.43
C GLU A 159 -30.28 7.01 6.80
N ASN A 160 -29.96 8.03 7.61
CA ASN A 160 -29.17 9.16 7.16
C ASN A 160 -27.65 8.91 7.33
N PRO A 161 -26.83 9.26 6.33
CA PRO A 161 -25.38 9.22 6.44
C PRO A 161 -24.87 10.11 7.58
N ILE A 162 -23.80 9.67 8.23
CA ILE A 162 -23.23 10.32 9.42
C ILE A 162 -22.00 11.14 9.02
N CYS A 163 -21.76 12.29 9.64
CA CYS A 163 -20.51 13.02 9.43
C CYS A 163 -19.31 12.14 9.80
N PHE A 164 -18.36 11.99 8.88
CA PHE A 164 -17.18 11.16 9.08
C PHE A 164 -16.34 11.64 10.28
N PHE A 165 -16.17 12.95 10.44
CA PHE A 165 -15.38 13.51 11.54
C PHE A 165 -16.04 13.26 12.89
N GLU A 166 -17.35 13.48 13.01
CA GLU A 166 -18.10 13.16 14.24
C GLU A 166 -18.01 11.68 14.60
N PHE A 167 -18.00 10.79 13.60
CA PHE A 167 -17.90 9.35 13.80
C PHE A 167 -16.53 8.90 14.33
N VAL A 168 -15.43 9.42 13.76
CA VAL A 168 -14.07 8.92 14.07
C VAL A 168 -13.35 9.65 15.21
N LEU A 169 -13.70 10.93 15.45
CA LEU A 169 -13.01 11.76 16.44
C LEU A 169 -13.33 11.30 17.87
N ASN A 170 -12.28 11.12 18.66
CA ASN A 170 -12.38 10.91 20.10
C ASN A 170 -11.83 12.16 20.82
N PRO A 171 -12.61 12.83 21.71
CA PRO A 171 -12.18 14.06 22.38
C PRO A 171 -11.12 13.84 23.47
N GLU A 172 -11.02 12.64 24.01
CA GLU A 172 -10.12 12.28 25.11
C GLU A 172 -8.74 11.82 24.61
N SER A 173 -8.68 11.25 23.39
CA SER A 173 -7.45 10.64 22.87
C SER A 173 -7.27 10.80 21.36
N PHE A 174 -6.20 11.51 20.99
CA PHE A 174 -5.73 11.56 19.61
C PHE A 174 -5.32 10.18 19.08
N GLY A 175 -4.69 9.34 19.92
CA GLY A 175 -4.30 8.00 19.51
C GLY A 175 -5.50 7.14 19.09
N GLN A 176 -6.58 7.18 19.88
CA GLN A 176 -7.81 6.46 19.55
C GLN A 176 -8.52 7.04 18.33
N THR A 177 -8.41 8.36 18.10
CA THR A 177 -8.89 8.98 16.86
C THR A 177 -8.19 8.38 15.64
N ILE A 178 -6.85 8.26 15.67
CA ILE A 178 -6.08 7.65 14.57
C ILE A 178 -6.45 6.18 14.39
N GLU A 179 -6.65 5.43 15.48
CA GLU A 179 -7.13 4.05 15.41
C GLU A 179 -8.54 3.96 14.78
N ASN A 180 -9.46 4.85 15.16
CA ASN A 180 -10.81 4.89 14.61
C ASN A 180 -10.81 5.18 13.10
N ILE A 181 -9.98 6.13 12.65
CA ILE A 181 -9.74 6.39 11.22
C ILE A 181 -9.19 5.13 10.55
N PHE A 182 -8.22 4.46 11.16
CA PHE A 182 -7.63 3.23 10.65
C PHE A 182 -8.68 2.12 10.48
N TYR A 183 -9.48 1.82 11.50
CA TYR A 183 -10.54 0.80 11.41
C TYR A 183 -11.59 1.14 10.36
N THR A 184 -12.02 2.41 10.33
CA THR A 184 -12.99 2.90 9.34
C THR A 184 -12.46 2.76 7.90
N SER A 185 -11.15 2.93 7.70
CA SER A 185 -10.52 2.72 6.39
C SER A 185 -10.62 1.27 5.90
N PHE A 186 -10.60 0.26 6.79
CA PHE A 186 -10.84 -1.13 6.42
C PHE A 186 -12.29 -1.36 5.99
N LEU A 187 -13.25 -0.73 6.67
CA LEU A 187 -14.66 -0.82 6.26
C LEU A 187 -14.87 -0.30 4.84
N ILE A 188 -14.24 0.82 4.51
CA ILE A 188 -14.33 1.40 3.16
C ILE A 188 -13.61 0.51 2.14
N LYS A 189 -12.40 0.04 2.46
CA LYS A 189 -11.60 -0.83 1.60
C LYS A 189 -12.31 -2.15 1.29
N ASP A 190 -12.96 -2.75 2.29
CA ASP A 190 -13.64 -4.03 2.17
C ASP A 190 -15.07 -3.88 1.61
N GLY A 191 -15.50 -2.65 1.31
CA GLY A 191 -16.80 -2.34 0.73
C GLY A 191 -17.97 -2.51 1.70
N LEU A 192 -17.70 -2.47 3.01
CA LEU A 192 -18.67 -2.57 4.09
C LEU A 192 -19.24 -1.19 4.48
N ALA A 193 -18.52 -0.12 4.15
CA ALA A 193 -18.97 1.26 4.27
C ALA A 193 -18.61 2.04 3.00
N LYS A 194 -19.37 3.08 2.68
CA LYS A 194 -19.04 4.04 1.62
C LYS A 194 -18.94 5.44 2.22
N THR A 195 -18.15 6.27 1.56
CA THR A 195 -18.05 7.69 1.88
C THR A 195 -18.55 8.52 0.71
N THR A 196 -19.30 9.57 1.02
CA THR A 196 -19.84 10.54 0.07
C THR A 196 -19.51 11.94 0.57
N LEU A 197 -19.59 12.94 -0.30
CA LEU A 197 -19.46 14.34 0.09
C LEU A 197 -20.85 14.96 0.08
N ASP A 198 -21.15 15.75 1.10
CA ASP A 198 -22.37 16.57 1.14
C ASP A 198 -22.25 17.84 0.26
N GLU A 199 -23.26 18.71 0.34
CA GLU A 199 -23.30 19.97 -0.41
C GLU A 199 -22.16 20.93 -0.02
N ASP A 200 -21.65 20.82 1.22
CA ASP A 200 -20.56 21.62 1.77
C ASP A 200 -19.18 20.96 1.56
N ASN A 201 -19.12 19.84 0.83
CA ASN A 201 -17.94 19.00 0.61
C ASN A 201 -17.37 18.37 1.90
N LEU A 202 -18.19 18.15 2.90
CA LEU A 202 -17.82 17.41 4.10
C LEU A 202 -18.03 15.91 3.87
N PRO A 203 -17.10 15.07 4.35
CA PRO A 203 -17.20 13.62 4.21
C PRO A 203 -18.29 13.07 5.11
N LEU A 204 -19.23 12.36 4.49
CA LEU A 204 -20.25 11.54 5.14
C LEU A 204 -19.89 10.05 5.01
N ILE A 205 -20.31 9.25 5.98
CA ILE A 205 -20.13 7.80 6.01
C ILE A 205 -21.46 7.09 6.25
N GLU A 206 -21.67 6.00 5.51
CA GLU A 206 -22.85 5.14 5.64
C GLU A 206 -22.45 3.67 5.39
N PRO A 207 -23.11 2.71 6.06
CA PRO A 207 -22.87 1.29 5.81
C PRO A 207 -23.40 0.88 4.42
N VAL A 208 -22.76 -0.12 3.81
CA VAL A 208 -23.25 -0.72 2.56
C VAL A 208 -24.11 -1.94 2.91
N GLU A 209 -25.36 -1.95 2.45
CA GLU A 209 -26.23 -3.10 2.63
C GLU A 209 -25.74 -4.30 1.80
N ASN A 210 -25.59 -5.45 2.47
CA ASN A 210 -25.15 -6.68 1.84
C ASN A 210 -26.28 -7.34 1.05
N ASN A 211 -26.59 -6.80 -0.13
CA ASN A 211 -27.23 -7.61 -1.16
C ASN A 211 -26.13 -8.48 -1.80
N GLU A 212 -26.07 -9.76 -1.42
CA GLU A 212 -25.02 -10.71 -1.81
C GLU A 212 -24.80 -10.80 -3.34
N GLY A 213 -25.79 -10.42 -4.14
CA GLY A 213 -25.70 -10.32 -5.61
C GLY A 213 -25.03 -9.06 -6.17
N GLU A 214 -24.80 -8.02 -5.36
CA GLU A 214 -24.22 -6.74 -5.80
C GLU A 214 -22.75 -6.54 -5.44
N ARG A 215 -22.20 -7.31 -4.48
CA ARG A 215 -20.78 -7.20 -4.09
C ARG A 215 -19.81 -7.31 -5.29
N ASN A 216 -20.07 -8.23 -6.22
CA ASN A 216 -19.26 -8.41 -7.44
C ASN A 216 -19.52 -7.33 -8.53
N LYS A 217 -20.71 -6.72 -8.56
CA LYS A 217 -21.06 -5.66 -9.53
C LYS A 217 -20.63 -4.28 -9.06
N GLN A 218 -20.58 -4.05 -7.75
CA GLN A 218 -20.13 -2.78 -7.17
C GLN A 218 -18.60 -2.72 -7.11
N GLN A 219 -17.87 -3.81 -6.79
CA GLN A 219 -16.39 -3.82 -6.85
C GLN A 219 -15.80 -3.45 -8.22
N SER A 220 -16.51 -3.74 -9.32
CA SER A 220 -16.07 -3.39 -10.67
C SER A 220 -16.44 -1.96 -11.10
N LYS A 221 -17.32 -1.27 -10.36
CA LYS A 221 -17.78 0.10 -10.64
C LYS A 221 -17.35 1.14 -9.59
N THR A 222 -16.98 0.72 -8.39
CA THR A 222 -16.39 1.61 -7.37
C THR A 222 -14.99 1.97 -7.81
N ARG A 223 -14.88 3.09 -8.54
CA ARG A 223 -13.63 3.80 -8.77
C ARG A 223 -12.91 3.87 -7.43
N ASN A 224 -11.75 3.22 -7.30
CA ASN A 224 -10.97 3.17 -6.06
C ASN A 224 -10.79 4.61 -5.53
N HIS A 225 -11.64 5.04 -4.59
CA HIS A 225 -11.60 6.39 -4.05
C HIS A 225 -10.53 6.38 -2.97
N GLN A 226 -9.30 6.73 -3.37
CA GLN A 226 -8.19 6.83 -2.46
C GLN A 226 -8.24 8.21 -1.79
N THR A 227 -8.83 8.27 -0.60
CA THR A 227 -8.84 9.49 0.23
C THR A 227 -7.62 9.48 1.14
N ILE A 228 -6.79 10.51 1.07
CA ILE A 228 -5.65 10.72 1.97
C ILE A 228 -6.11 11.68 3.06
N LEU A 229 -6.19 11.21 4.30
CA LEU A 229 -6.49 12.04 5.46
C LEU A 229 -5.18 12.35 6.21
N SER A 230 -4.89 13.64 6.38
CA SER A 230 -3.82 14.12 7.26
C SER A 230 -4.46 14.88 8.40
N ILE A 231 -4.06 14.57 9.64
CA ILE A 231 -4.55 15.24 10.83
C ILE A 231 -3.41 15.31 11.86
N THR A 232 -3.11 16.52 12.28
CA THR A 232 -2.16 16.81 13.36
C THR A 232 -2.88 16.88 14.70
N PRO A 233 -2.17 16.73 15.83
CA PRO A 233 -2.76 16.92 17.16
C PRO A 233 -3.37 18.32 17.38
N ALA A 234 -2.91 19.33 16.66
CA ALA A 234 -3.49 20.68 16.72
C ALA A 234 -4.82 20.75 15.97
N GLU A 235 -4.85 20.27 14.72
CA GLU A 235 -6.06 20.18 13.90
C GLU A 235 -7.12 19.29 14.56
N TRP A 236 -6.72 18.19 15.20
CA TRP A 236 -7.64 17.34 15.97
C TRP A 236 -8.38 18.10 17.07
N LYS A 237 -7.67 18.93 17.85
CA LYS A 237 -8.30 19.77 18.89
C LYS A 237 -9.22 20.83 18.30
N GLU A 238 -8.84 21.39 17.15
CA GLU A 238 -9.67 22.35 16.45
C GLU A 238 -10.95 21.69 15.92
N LEU A 239 -10.84 20.51 15.31
CA LEU A 239 -11.98 19.73 14.84
C LEU A 239 -12.93 19.37 15.98
N ILE A 240 -12.43 18.92 17.14
CA ILE A 240 -13.28 18.68 18.32
C ILE A 240 -14.05 19.94 18.72
N ARG A 241 -13.39 21.11 18.69
CA ARG A 241 -14.02 22.39 19.04
C ARG A 241 -15.08 22.80 18.01
N VAL A 242 -14.78 22.66 16.72
CA VAL A 242 -15.67 23.05 15.62
C VAL A 242 -16.92 22.18 15.59
N TYR A 243 -16.73 20.86 15.70
CA TYR A 243 -17.82 19.88 15.72
C TYR A 243 -18.47 19.70 17.11
N GLN A 244 -18.01 20.46 18.12
CA GLN A 244 -18.54 20.43 19.50
C GLN A 244 -18.67 19.00 20.07
N ILE A 245 -17.65 18.17 19.84
CA ILE A 245 -17.67 16.76 20.22
C ILE A 245 -17.37 16.64 21.71
N GLU A 246 -18.42 16.47 22.51
CA GLU A 246 -18.29 16.24 23.96
C GLU A 246 -18.07 14.76 24.28
N GLU A 247 -18.76 13.86 23.58
CA GLU A 247 -18.66 12.41 23.77
C GLU A 247 -18.32 11.70 22.44
N PRO A 248 -17.45 10.68 22.46
CA PRO A 248 -17.10 9.93 21.26
C PRO A 248 -18.22 8.97 20.84
N LEU A 249 -18.59 8.97 19.55
CA LEU A 249 -19.53 8.00 18.99
C LEU A 249 -19.01 6.55 19.03
N ILE A 250 -17.69 6.37 18.88
CA ILE A 250 -17.02 5.09 19.11
C ILE A 250 -16.50 5.08 20.56
N PRO A 251 -17.05 4.25 21.47
CA PRO A 251 -16.71 4.30 22.89
C PRO A 251 -15.20 4.12 23.14
N THR A 252 -14.64 4.94 24.04
CA THR A 252 -13.22 4.94 24.42
C THR A 252 -12.77 3.56 24.90
N ARG A 253 -11.60 3.12 24.42
CA ARG A 253 -10.98 1.84 24.81
C ARG A 253 -10.11 2.02 26.05
N ASP A 254 -10.31 1.17 27.06
CA ASP A 254 -9.43 1.07 28.22
C ASP A 254 -8.23 0.17 27.91
N HIS A 255 -7.13 0.75 27.41
CA HIS A 255 -5.88 0.00 27.18
C HIS A 255 -5.15 -0.41 28.48
N THR A 256 -5.64 0.05 29.63
CA THR A 256 -5.08 -0.24 30.97
C THR A 256 -5.69 -1.49 31.62
N LYS A 257 -6.77 -2.04 31.05
CA LYS A 257 -7.45 -3.23 31.55
C LYS A 257 -7.06 -4.44 30.69
N PRO A 258 -6.49 -5.52 31.26
CA PRO A 258 -6.19 -6.72 30.48
C PRO A 258 -7.48 -7.30 29.89
N PRO A 259 -7.44 -7.85 28.67
CA PRO A 259 -8.63 -8.39 28.02
C PRO A 259 -9.25 -9.48 28.90
N ALA A 260 -10.54 -9.33 29.21
CA ALA A 260 -11.28 -10.33 29.97
C ALA A 260 -11.22 -11.66 29.22
N LYS A 261 -10.66 -12.69 29.86
CA LYS A 261 -10.64 -14.05 29.31
C LYS A 261 -12.08 -14.48 29.05
N LYS A 262 -12.42 -14.77 27.79
CA LYS A 262 -13.67 -15.46 27.46
C LYS A 262 -13.72 -16.77 28.28
N PRO A 263 -14.83 -17.09 28.96
CA PRO A 263 -14.92 -18.34 29.70
C PRO A 263 -14.77 -19.52 28.74
N LEU A 264 -13.80 -20.38 29.05
CA LEU A 264 -13.57 -21.64 28.36
C LEU A 264 -14.83 -22.49 28.50
N ILE A 265 -15.51 -22.74 27.39
CA ILE A 265 -16.61 -23.70 27.34
C ILE A 265 -15.97 -25.08 27.55
N GLU A 266 -16.08 -25.61 28.77
CA GLU A 266 -15.76 -27.01 29.06
C GLU A 266 -16.74 -27.90 28.28
N SER A 267 -16.25 -28.49 27.19
CA SER A 267 -16.93 -29.59 26.53
C SER A 267 -17.01 -30.77 27.51
N LYS A 268 -18.18 -30.99 28.09
CA LYS A 268 -18.49 -32.22 28.83
C LYS A 268 -18.38 -33.41 27.87
N THR A 269 -17.30 -34.17 27.99
CA THR A 269 -17.17 -35.50 27.40
C THR A 269 -18.24 -36.41 28.03
N GLN A 270 -19.27 -36.76 27.27
CA GLN A 270 -20.23 -37.79 27.63
C GLN A 270 -19.54 -39.16 27.51
N ASN A 271 -19.20 -39.75 28.64
CA ASN A 271 -18.78 -41.15 28.74
C ASN A 271 -20.01 -42.06 28.58
N ASN A 272 -20.29 -42.52 27.37
CA ASN A 272 -21.26 -43.60 27.14
C ASN A 272 -20.67 -44.93 27.64
N THR A 273 -21.16 -45.39 28.78
CA THR A 273 -20.89 -46.72 29.33
C THR A 273 -21.97 -47.68 28.82
N THR A 274 -21.60 -48.60 27.93
CA THR A 274 -22.47 -49.68 27.45
C THR A 274 -22.68 -50.75 28.55
N PRO A 275 -23.91 -51.13 28.93
CA PRO A 275 -24.13 -52.23 29.85
C PRO A 275 -24.01 -53.59 29.15
N ARG A 276 -23.08 -54.41 29.65
CA ARG A 276 -22.88 -55.82 29.28
C ARG A 276 -24.05 -56.67 29.77
N ILE A 277 -24.81 -57.20 28.81
CA ILE A 277 -25.91 -58.16 29.02
C ILE A 277 -25.35 -59.43 29.69
N LYS A 278 -25.86 -59.76 30.88
CA LYS A 278 -25.67 -61.06 31.52
C LYS A 278 -26.66 -62.06 30.91
N GLY A 279 -26.15 -63.14 30.33
CA GLY A 279 -26.93 -64.28 29.88
C GLY A 279 -27.65 -64.97 31.05
N LYS A 280 -28.90 -65.35 30.82
CA LYS A 280 -29.68 -66.28 31.65
C LYS A 280 -29.36 -67.72 31.22
N LYS A 281 -29.21 -68.57 32.23
CA LYS A 281 -29.47 -70.02 32.32
C LYS A 281 -29.24 -70.89 31.09
#